data_AF-A0A367FA07-F1
#
_entry.id   AF-A0A367FA07-F1
#
_cell.length_a   1.000
_cell.length_b   1.000
_cell.length_c   1.000
_cell.angle_alpha   90.00
_cell.angle_beta   90.00
_cell.angle_gamma   90.00
#
_symmetry.space_group_name_H-M   'P 1'
#
loop_
_entity.id
_entity.type
_entity.pdbx_description
1 polymer ?
#
loop_
_entity_poly.entity_id
_entity_poly.type
_entity_poly.pdbx_seq_one_letter_code
_entity_poly.pdbx_strand_id
1 'polypeptide(L)'
;MDLSADLRAAQDTFDQADRELVDARNRLDTATAAYDRIRRATPVGAPVTGARAAWGLAGLECWNALIARETAKDDLAAARRTTDRDAADALLLPTRRPR
;
A
#
# COMPACT_ATOMS: atom_id res chain seq x y z
N MET A 1 9.16 -25.02 -1.32
CA MET A 1 8.58 -23.68 -1.44
C MET A 1 7.08 -23.86 -1.34
N ASP A 2 6.42 -23.19 -0.40
CA ASP A 2 4.96 -23.32 -0.20
C ASP A 2 4.28 -22.12 -0.86
N LEU A 3 3.88 -22.30 -2.12
CA LEU A 3 3.26 -21.26 -2.94
C LEU A 3 1.97 -20.71 -2.31
N SER A 4 1.29 -21.53 -1.50
CA SER A 4 0.10 -21.10 -0.77
C SER A 4 0.43 -20.16 0.38
N ALA A 5 1.60 -20.35 1.01
CA ALA A 5 2.13 -19.44 2.02
C ALA A 5 2.62 -18.14 1.38
N ASP A 6 3.30 -18.21 0.23
CA ASP A 6 3.79 -17.02 -0.50
C ASP A 6 2.63 -16.14 -0.97
N LEU A 7 1.55 -16.74 -1.51
CA LEU A 7 0.34 -16.01 -1.90
C LEU A 7 -0.36 -15.37 -0.70
N ARG A 8 -0.45 -16.08 0.44
CA ARG A 8 -1.02 -15.51 1.67
C ARG A 8 -0.18 -14.34 2.19
N ALA A 9 1.14 -14.47 2.22
CA ALA A 9 2.03 -13.40 2.64
C ALA A 9 1.91 -12.15 1.75
N ALA A 10 1.80 -12.33 0.44
CA ALA A 10 1.56 -11.23 -0.49
C ALA A 10 0.20 -10.55 -0.26
N GLN A 11 -0.85 -11.34 0.04
CA GLN A 11 -2.17 -10.80 0.37
C GLN A 11 -2.14 -10.00 1.67
N ASP A 12 -1.52 -10.54 2.73
CA ASP A 12 -1.40 -9.87 4.03
C ASP A 12 -0.61 -8.54 3.90
N THR A 13 0.43 -8.53 3.06
CA THR A 13 1.22 -7.32 2.75
C THR A 13 0.38 -6.27 2.04
N PHE A 14 -0.42 -6.67 1.04
CA PHE A 14 -1.34 -5.77 0.35
C PHE A 14 -2.39 -5.19 1.31
N ASP A 15 -3.00 -6.02 2.15
CA ASP A 15 -4.03 -5.59 3.10
C ASP A 15 -3.46 -4.64 4.18
N GLN A 16 -2.20 -4.83 4.57
CA GLN A 16 -1.49 -3.88 5.43
C GLN A 16 -1.24 -2.55 4.72
N ALA A 17 -0.71 -2.57 3.50
CA ALA A 17 -0.43 -1.35 2.73
C ALA A 17 -1.71 -0.56 2.39
N ASP A 18 -2.83 -1.24 2.15
CA ASP A 18 -4.13 -0.60 1.91
C ASP A 18 -4.64 0.13 3.17
N ARG A 19 -4.51 -0.49 4.36
CA ARG A 19 -4.81 0.16 5.64
C ARG A 19 -3.91 1.37 5.90
N GLU A 20 -2.61 1.25 5.65
CA GLU A 20 -1.66 2.35 5.82
C GLU A 20 -1.97 3.53 4.90
N LEU A 21 -2.40 3.27 3.66
CA LEU A 21 -2.84 4.32 2.74
C LEU A 21 -4.11 5.03 3.24
N VAL A 22 -5.08 4.29 3.78
CA VAL A 22 -6.28 4.89 4.40
C VAL A 22 -5.88 5.81 5.56
N ASP A 23 -4.99 5.34 6.44
CA ASP A 23 -4.51 6.14 7.56
C ASP A 23 -3.73 7.38 7.11
N ALA A 24 -2.86 7.24 6.10
CA ALA A 24 -2.10 8.37 5.56
C ALA A 24 -3.00 9.41 4.90
N ARG A 25 -4.06 8.98 4.21
CA ARG A 25 -5.09 9.89 3.66
C ARG A 25 -5.82 10.65 4.77
N ASN A 26 -6.23 9.95 5.84
CA ASN A 26 -6.87 10.59 7.00
C ASN A 26 -5.96 11.65 7.66
N ARG A 27 -4.66 11.38 7.75
CA ARG A 27 -3.66 12.35 8.24
C ARG A 27 -3.53 13.55 7.30
N LEU A 28 -3.48 13.32 5.98
CA LEU A 28 -3.43 14.39 4.99
C LEU A 28 -4.68 15.27 5.03
N ASP A 29 -5.86 14.69 5.14
CA ASP A 29 -7.13 15.44 5.24
C ASP A 29 -7.14 16.29 6.51
N THR A 30 -6.71 15.72 7.64
CA THR A 30 -6.58 16.44 8.91
C THR A 30 -5.60 17.60 8.81
N ALA A 31 -4.42 17.37 8.22
CA ALA A 31 -3.39 18.39 8.05
C ALA A 31 -3.84 19.49 7.08
N THR A 32 -4.58 19.13 6.02
CA THR A 32 -5.18 20.08 5.07
C THR A 32 -6.19 20.99 5.77
N ALA A 33 -7.11 20.41 6.54
CA ALA A 33 -8.10 21.18 7.31
C ALA A 33 -7.44 22.10 8.35
N ALA A 34 -6.38 21.63 9.02
CA ALA A 34 -5.61 22.44 9.97
C ALA A 34 -4.89 23.60 9.27
N TYR A 35 -4.21 23.33 8.15
CA TYR A 35 -3.52 24.35 7.36
C TYR A 35 -4.47 25.42 6.86
N ASP A 36 -5.62 25.03 6.30
CA ASP A 36 -6.61 26.00 5.82
C ASP A 36 -7.20 26.86 6.94
N ARG A 37 -7.46 26.27 8.11
CA ARG A 37 -7.94 27.01 9.29
C ARG A 37 -6.91 28.05 9.73
N ILE A 38 -5.65 27.64 9.87
CA ILE A 38 -4.56 28.52 10.33
C ILE A 38 -4.27 29.61 9.31
N ARG A 39 -4.18 29.26 8.02
CA ARG A 39 -3.93 30.22 6.93
C ARG A 39 -5.01 31.30 6.85
N ARG A 40 -6.27 30.97 7.14
CA ARG A 40 -7.38 31.95 7.17
C ARG A 40 -7.33 32.85 8.40
N ALA A 41 -6.98 32.31 9.57
CA ALA A 41 -6.95 33.06 10.82
C ALA A 41 -5.66 33.89 11.00
N THR A 42 -4.53 33.38 10.51
CA THR A 42 -3.21 33.98 10.69
C THR A 42 -2.37 33.71 9.44
N PRO A 43 -2.47 34.59 8.42
CA PRO A 43 -1.92 34.32 7.09
C PRO A 43 -0.40 34.41 7.00
N VAL A 44 0.28 34.91 8.04
CA VAL A 44 1.74 35.11 8.06
C VAL A 44 2.34 34.68 9.40
N GLY A 45 3.63 34.35 9.40
CA GLY A 45 4.39 34.03 10.61
C GLY A 45 4.47 32.53 10.93
N ALA A 46 4.99 32.22 12.12
CA ALA A 46 5.31 30.86 12.53
C ALA A 46 4.13 29.86 12.47
N PRO A 47 2.89 30.21 12.85
CA PRO A 47 1.77 29.27 12.83
C PRO A 47 1.47 28.72 11.43
N VAL A 48 1.39 29.58 10.40
CA VAL A 48 1.08 29.14 9.04
C VAL A 48 2.25 28.37 8.41
N THR A 49 3.49 28.73 8.73
CA THR A 49 4.68 27.99 8.27
C THR A 49 4.72 26.58 8.88
N GLY A 50 4.46 26.44 10.18
CA GLY A 50 4.39 25.14 10.86
C GLY A 50 3.26 24.26 10.29
N ALA A 51 2.08 24.85 10.09
CA ALA A 51 0.95 24.14 9.51
C ALA A 51 1.21 23.69 8.06
N ARG A 52 1.89 24.54 7.25
CA ARG A 52 2.31 24.18 5.90
C ARG A 52 3.31 23.03 5.89
N ALA A 53 4.27 23.03 6.81
CA ALA A 53 5.26 21.95 6.91
C ALA A 53 4.60 20.62 7.29
N ALA A 54 3.69 20.62 8.27
CA ALA A 54 2.92 19.45 8.66
C ALA A 54 2.04 18.92 7.51
N TRP A 55 1.38 19.81 6.77
CA TRP A 55 0.63 19.47 5.56
C TRP A 55 1.52 18.84 4.48
N GLY A 56 2.69 19.41 4.22
CA GLY A 56 3.66 18.85 3.27
C GLY A 56 4.15 17.45 3.66
N LEU A 57 4.44 17.24 4.95
CA LEU A 57 4.85 15.93 5.47
C LEU A 57 3.74 14.89 5.31
N ALA A 58 2.50 15.21 5.71
CA ALA A 58 1.37 14.32 5.54
C ALA A 58 1.11 13.98 4.06
N GLY A 59 1.35 14.94 3.15
CA GLY A 59 1.30 14.72 1.71
C GLY A 59 2.34 13.70 1.25
N LEU A 60 3.59 13.84 1.70
CA LEU A 60 4.67 12.90 1.39
C LEU A 60 4.36 11.49 1.92
N GLU A 61 3.88 11.38 3.15
CA GLU A 61 3.46 10.11 3.74
C GLU A 61 2.35 9.43 2.93
N CYS A 62 1.34 10.20 2.49
CA CYS A 62 0.27 9.68 1.65
C CYS A 62 0.78 9.18 0.29
N TRP A 63 1.73 9.90 -0.32
CA TRP A 63 2.35 9.46 -1.57
C TRP A 63 3.16 8.18 -1.39
N ASN A 64 3.95 8.07 -0.33
CA ASN A 64 4.72 6.87 -0.04
C ASN A 64 3.82 5.65 0.23
N ALA A 65 2.74 5.85 0.99
CA ALA A 65 1.76 4.79 1.25
C ALA A 65 1.05 4.33 -0.03
N LEU A 66 0.76 5.25 -0.96
CA LEU A 66 0.19 4.91 -2.26
C LEU A 66 1.15 4.04 -3.09
N ILE A 67 2.43 4.42 -3.13
CA ILE A 67 3.46 3.65 -3.82
C ILE A 67 3.55 2.25 -3.21
N ALA A 68 3.66 2.15 -1.88
CA ALA A 68 3.74 0.86 -1.18
C ALA A 68 2.55 -0.05 -1.50
N ARG A 69 1.34 0.51 -1.53
CA ARG A 69 0.12 -0.23 -1.86
C ARG A 69 0.07 -0.72 -3.30
N GLU A 70 0.47 0.10 -4.28
CA GLU A 70 0.54 -0.35 -5.67
C GLU A 70 1.66 -1.37 -5.90
N THR A 71 2.81 -1.22 -5.23
CA THR A 71 3.86 -2.26 -5.24
C THR A 71 3.36 -3.58 -4.67
N ALA A 72 2.72 -3.57 -3.50
CA ALA A 72 2.18 -4.78 -2.88
C ALA A 72 1.09 -5.44 -3.75
N LYS A 73 0.31 -4.64 -4.50
CA LYS A 73 -0.68 -5.14 -5.45
C LYS A 73 -0.04 -5.83 -6.65
N ASP A 74 1.04 -5.26 -7.19
CA ASP A 74 1.79 -5.86 -8.28
C ASP A 74 2.45 -7.19 -7.84
N ASP A 75 2.99 -7.22 -6.63
CA ASP A 75 3.56 -8.42 -6.01
C ASP A 75 2.50 -9.51 -5.80
N LEU A 76 1.31 -9.14 -5.31
CA LEU A 76 0.17 -10.05 -5.18
C LEU A 76 -0.25 -10.61 -6.56
N ALA A 77 -0.29 -9.77 -7.60
CA ALA A 77 -0.59 -10.23 -8.95
C ALA A 77 0.50 -11.16 -9.52
N ALA A 78 1.77 -10.95 -9.17
CA ALA A 78 2.87 -11.85 -9.52
C ALA A 78 2.77 -13.20 -8.79
N ALA A 79 2.46 -13.20 -7.49
CA ALA A 79 2.27 -14.41 -6.70
C ALA A 79 1.11 -15.28 -7.23
N ARG A 80 -0.02 -14.65 -7.59
CA ARG A 80 -1.17 -15.33 -8.22
C ARG A 80 -0.80 -16.01 -9.53
N ARG A 81 -0.14 -15.29 -10.45
CA ARG A 81 0.31 -15.83 -11.73
C ARG A 81 1.26 -17.03 -11.58
N THR A 82 2.12 -17.00 -10.56
CA THR A 82 3.05 -18.10 -10.27
C THR A 82 2.29 -19.32 -9.76
N THR A 83 1.39 -19.12 -8.80
CA THR A 83 0.54 -20.19 -8.26
C THR A 83 -0.32 -20.85 -9.36
N ASP A 84 -0.93 -20.06 -10.24
CA ASP A 84 -1.75 -20.56 -11.35
C ASP A 84 -0.92 -21.38 -12.35
N ARG A 85 0.31 -20.94 -12.65
CA ARG A 85 1.23 -21.68 -13.53
C ARG A 85 1.59 -23.03 -12.91
N ASP A 86 1.97 -23.06 -11.65
CA ASP A 86 2.39 -24.29 -10.98
C ASP A 86 1.22 -25.27 -10.82
N ALA A 87 0.02 -24.76 -10.59
CA ALA A 87 -1.21 -25.57 -10.61
C ALA A 87 -1.48 -26.17 -12.01
N ALA A 88 -1.29 -25.40 -13.08
CA ALA A 88 -1.43 -25.91 -14.45
C ALA A 88 -0.38 -26.97 -14.78
N ASP A 89 0.89 -26.76 -14.41
CA ASP A 89 1.97 -27.73 -14.60
C ASP A 89 1.71 -29.04 -13.83
N ALA A 90 1.19 -28.95 -12.61
CA ALA A 90 0.81 -30.12 -11.81
C ALA A 90 -0.32 -30.94 -12.47
N LEU A 91 -1.26 -30.29 -13.17
CA LEU A 91 -2.33 -30.96 -13.91
C LEU A 91 -1.84 -31.59 -15.24
N LEU A 92 -0.76 -31.07 -15.82
CA LEU A 92 -0.19 -31.54 -17.09
C LEU A 92 0.85 -32.66 -16.92
N LEU A 93 1.34 -32.92 -15.70
CA LEU A 93 2.23 -34.03 -15.42
C LEU A 93 1.48 -35.38 -15.55
N PRO A 94 1.84 -36.26 -16.50
CA PRO A 94 1.24 -37.58 -16.57
C PRO A 94 1.59 -38.34 -15.31
N THR A 95 0.57 -38.92 -14.68
CA THR A 95 0.72 -39.90 -13.60
C THR A 95 1.59 -41.06 -14.10
N ARG A 96 2.92 -40.94 -13.98
CA ARG A 96 3.85 -42.05 -14.14
C ARG A 96 3.57 -43.01 -13.00
N ARG A 97 2.65 -43.95 -13.24
CA ARG A 97 2.45 -45.12 -12.39
C ARG A 97 3.80 -45.83 -12.26
N PRO A 98 4.27 -46.14 -11.04
CA PRO A 98 5.41 -47.02 -10.88
C PRO A 98 5.02 -48.40 -11.44
N ARG A 99 5.90 -48.94 -12.29
CA ARG A 99 5.84 -50.34 -12.73
C ARG A 99 6.37 -51.25 -11.62
#